data_AF-A0A968L238-F1
#
_entry.id   AF-A0A968L238-F1
#
_cell.length_a   1.000
_cell.length_b   1.000
_cell.length_c   1.000
_cell.angle_alpha   90.00
_cell.angle_beta   90.00
_cell.angle_gamma   90.00
#
_symmetry.space_group_name_H-M   'P 1'
#
loop_
_entity.id
_entity.type
_entity.pdbx_description
1 polymer ?
#
loop_
_entity_poly.entity_id
_entity_poly.type
_entity_poly.pdbx_seq_one_letter_code
_entity_poly.pdbx_strand_id
1 'polypeptide(L)'
;MKSLKTTLVLLFAMSALFFAQQKEDYSKYPGYFNYRDFAQLKNAESITEVYLEEPLLKMVAGLAQDKKEGLGDAIGGLKLIRVNEFKIPKNELTNMETAVESMDNNLQSKNWDRIIRTNNKGNYTNVYIKKGADNEFVGLTIISLEKLLKGGENSDDSGKATFVNIVGKIDLSTIGKLSEQLHVPGLDKAKKEK
;
A
#
# COMPACT_ATOMS: atom_id res chain seq x y z
N MET A 1 -44.99 -26.90 18.74
CA MET A 1 -43.83 -26.29 19.43
C MET A 1 -42.46 -26.77 18.94
N LYS A 2 -42.29 -28.05 18.52
CA LYS A 2 -40.99 -28.53 18.00
C LYS A 2 -40.60 -27.89 16.65
N SER A 3 -41.57 -27.72 15.74
CA SER A 3 -41.36 -27.07 14.43
C SER A 3 -40.93 -25.60 14.52
N LEU A 4 -41.48 -24.83 15.46
CA LEU A 4 -41.14 -23.42 15.65
C LEU A 4 -39.70 -23.23 16.16
N LYS A 5 -39.20 -24.15 16.99
CA LYS A 5 -37.82 -24.13 17.48
C LYS A 5 -36.81 -24.49 16.39
N THR A 6 -37.13 -25.45 15.52
CA THR A 6 -36.27 -25.80 14.37
C THR A 6 -36.18 -24.68 13.33
N THR A 7 -37.27 -23.96 13.07
CA THR A 7 -37.23 -22.81 12.14
C THR A 7 -36.38 -21.66 12.69
N LEU A 8 -36.44 -21.40 14.00
CA LEU A 8 -35.65 -20.34 14.64
C LEU A 8 -34.14 -20.66 14.62
N VAL A 9 -33.76 -21.92 14.83
CA VAL A 9 -32.37 -22.39 14.73
C VAL A 9 -31.84 -22.31 13.30
N LEU A 10 -32.67 -22.63 12.30
CA LEU A 10 -32.28 -22.52 10.89
C LEU A 10 -32.06 -21.06 10.46
N LEU A 11 -32.90 -20.15 10.94
CA LEU A 11 -32.77 -18.71 10.66
C LEU A 11 -31.50 -18.12 11.28
N PHE A 12 -31.16 -18.55 12.49
CA PHE A 12 -29.94 -18.14 13.19
C PHE A 12 -28.68 -18.68 12.50
N ALA A 13 -28.69 -19.95 12.07
CA ALA A 13 -27.59 -20.55 11.32
C ALA A 13 -27.39 -19.89 9.94
N MET A 14 -28.47 -19.50 9.27
CA MET A 14 -28.39 -18.77 7.99
C MET A 14 -27.77 -17.38 8.16
N SER A 15 -28.11 -16.66 9.24
CA SER A 15 -27.55 -15.33 9.53
C SER A 15 -26.04 -15.39 9.81
N ALA A 16 -25.54 -16.44 10.46
CA ALA A 16 -24.12 -16.63 10.75
C ALA A 16 -23.27 -16.85 9.48
N LEU A 17 -23.85 -17.42 8.42
CA LEU A 17 -23.17 -17.60 7.13
C LEU A 17 -23.00 -16.28 6.36
N PHE A 18 -23.93 -15.32 6.51
CA PHE A 18 -23.81 -14.00 5.89
C PHE A 18 -22.67 -13.15 6.49
N PHE A 19 -22.42 -13.26 7.79
CA PHE A 19 -21.31 -12.54 8.44
C PHE A 19 -19.92 -13.10 8.07
N ALA A 20 -19.83 -14.38 7.72
CA ALA A 20 -18.55 -15.02 7.37
C ALA A 20 -18.06 -14.69 5.94
N GLN A 21 -18.92 -14.15 5.06
CA GLN A 21 -18.58 -13.81 3.67
C GLN A 21 -18.37 -12.32 3.41
N GLN A 22 -18.45 -11.46 4.42
CA GLN A 22 -18.25 -10.04 4.20
C GLN A 22 -16.75 -9.74 4.05
N LYS A 23 -16.31 -9.52 2.81
CA LYS A 23 -14.97 -9.02 2.50
C LYS A 23 -14.76 -7.72 3.28
N GLU A 24 -13.65 -7.64 4.01
CA GLU A 24 -13.34 -6.45 4.81
C GLU A 24 -13.19 -5.25 3.87
N ASP A 25 -13.99 -4.22 4.10
CA ASP A 25 -13.87 -2.95 3.39
C ASP A 25 -12.75 -2.12 4.02
N TYR A 26 -11.58 -2.12 3.37
CA TYR A 26 -10.43 -1.38 3.86
C TYR A 26 -10.53 0.14 3.65
N SER A 27 -11.47 0.62 2.82
CA SER A 27 -11.60 2.05 2.51
C SER A 27 -12.01 2.90 3.70
N LYS A 28 -12.60 2.27 4.73
CA LYS A 28 -12.98 2.92 6.00
C LYS A 28 -11.79 3.25 6.90
N TYR A 29 -10.62 2.65 6.67
CA TYR A 29 -9.46 2.89 7.52
C TYR A 29 -8.75 4.19 7.15
N PRO A 30 -8.32 5.01 8.13
CA PRO A 30 -7.70 6.31 7.86
C PRO A 30 -6.40 6.24 7.07
N GLY A 31 -5.69 5.11 7.13
CA GLY A 31 -4.47 4.86 6.37
C GLY A 31 -4.69 4.39 4.94
N TYR A 32 -5.94 4.22 4.50
CA TYR A 32 -6.24 3.79 3.14
C TYR A 32 -6.13 4.96 2.15
N PHE A 33 -5.44 4.73 1.03
CA PHE A 33 -5.35 5.67 -0.08
C PHE A 33 -5.68 4.98 -1.41
N ASN A 34 -6.70 5.49 -2.09
CA ASN A 34 -7.12 4.96 -3.38
C ASN A 34 -6.51 5.74 -4.55
N TYR A 35 -5.37 5.29 -5.06
CA TYR A 35 -4.80 5.84 -6.28
C TYR A 35 -5.58 5.47 -7.54
N ARG A 36 -6.49 4.48 -7.52
CA ARG A 36 -7.30 4.13 -8.71
C ARG A 36 -8.32 5.21 -9.09
N ASP A 37 -8.58 6.16 -8.19
CA ASP A 37 -9.47 7.29 -8.47
C ASP A 37 -8.88 8.26 -9.52
N PHE A 38 -7.58 8.16 -9.79
CA PHE A 38 -6.88 8.98 -10.77
C PHE A 38 -6.98 8.36 -12.16
N ALA A 39 -7.58 9.11 -13.10
CA ALA A 39 -7.94 8.62 -14.43
C ALA A 39 -6.75 8.06 -15.23
N GLN A 40 -5.56 8.61 -15.02
CA GLN A 40 -4.32 8.23 -15.69
C GLN A 40 -3.89 6.78 -15.38
N LEU A 41 -4.43 6.17 -14.32
CA LEU A 41 -4.14 4.78 -13.94
C LEU A 41 -5.22 3.78 -14.38
N LYS A 42 -6.37 4.23 -14.92
CA LYS A 42 -7.46 3.33 -15.30
C LYS A 42 -7.10 2.40 -16.46
N ASN A 43 -6.30 2.91 -17.40
CA ASN A 43 -5.90 2.20 -18.61
C ASN A 43 -4.38 1.91 -18.66
N ALA A 44 -3.66 2.22 -17.57
CA ALA A 44 -2.23 1.93 -17.50
C ALA A 44 -2.01 0.42 -17.39
N GLU A 45 -1.00 -0.09 -18.10
CA GLU A 45 -0.65 -1.51 -18.06
C GLU A 45 -0.05 -1.85 -16.69
N SER A 46 -0.77 -2.64 -15.90
CA SER A 46 -0.29 -3.14 -14.61
C SER A 46 0.71 -4.27 -14.83
N ILE A 47 1.95 -4.07 -14.39
CA ILE A 47 3.03 -5.06 -14.52
C ILE A 47 3.33 -5.79 -13.21
N THR A 48 2.92 -5.23 -12.07
CA THR A 48 2.96 -5.92 -10.78
C THR A 48 1.75 -5.53 -9.93
N GLU A 49 1.14 -6.52 -9.29
CA GLU A 49 0.08 -6.32 -8.29
C GLU A 49 0.33 -7.24 -7.09
N VAL A 50 0.52 -6.64 -5.92
CA VAL A 50 0.56 -7.33 -4.63
C VAL A 50 -0.59 -6.78 -3.81
N TYR A 51 -1.42 -7.69 -3.30
CA TYR A 51 -2.58 -7.32 -2.50
C TYR A 51 -2.72 -8.33 -1.35
N LEU A 52 -2.24 -7.95 -0.17
CA LEU A 52 -2.20 -8.78 1.03
C LEU A 52 -3.16 -8.22 2.07
N GLU A 53 -4.19 -8.98 2.38
CA GLU A 53 -5.22 -8.65 3.37
C GLU A 53 -4.85 -9.18 4.76
N GLU A 54 -5.49 -8.63 5.79
CA GLU A 54 -5.21 -8.91 7.21
C GLU A 54 -5.08 -10.40 7.55
N PRO A 55 -5.95 -11.33 7.08
CA PRO A 55 -5.80 -12.74 7.42
C PRO A 55 -4.48 -13.36 6.93
N LEU A 56 -4.04 -12.98 5.72
CA LEU A 56 -2.80 -13.48 5.15
C LEU A 56 -1.58 -12.83 5.82
N LEU A 57 -1.67 -11.54 6.15
CA LEU A 57 -0.64 -10.83 6.90
C LEU A 57 -0.43 -11.46 8.29
N LYS A 58 -1.51 -11.82 8.99
CA LYS A 58 -1.44 -12.54 10.26
C LYS A 58 -0.84 -13.93 10.14
N MET A 59 -1.16 -14.66 9.07
CA MET A 59 -0.54 -15.96 8.79
C MET A 59 0.97 -15.82 8.60
N VAL A 60 1.40 -14.86 7.78
CA VAL A 60 2.82 -14.57 7.56
C VAL A 60 3.50 -14.13 8.86
N ALA A 61 2.83 -13.29 9.65
CA ALA A 61 3.35 -12.85 10.95
C ALA A 61 3.59 -14.03 11.91
N GLY A 62 2.65 -14.97 11.99
CA GLY A 62 2.79 -16.18 12.80
C GLY A 62 3.96 -17.06 12.35
N LEU A 63 4.14 -17.26 11.05
CA LEU A 63 5.28 -18.00 10.49
C LEU A 63 6.63 -17.29 10.72
N ALA A 64 6.62 -15.97 10.84
CA ALA A 64 7.81 -15.16 11.04
C ALA A 64 8.23 -15.03 12.52
N GLN A 65 7.31 -15.23 13.48
CA GLN A 65 7.61 -15.15 14.91
C GLN A 65 8.68 -16.16 15.35
N ASP A 66 8.73 -17.33 14.70
CA ASP A 66 9.72 -18.37 15.00
C ASP A 66 11.16 -17.99 14.61
N LYS A 67 11.35 -16.93 13.80
CA LYS A 67 12.65 -16.58 13.21
C LYS A 67 13.44 -15.49 13.95
N LYS A 68 13.00 -15.00 15.12
CA LYS A 68 13.67 -13.96 15.95
C LYS A 68 13.93 -12.59 15.28
N GLU A 69 13.43 -12.35 14.07
CA GLU A 69 13.77 -11.17 13.27
C GLU A 69 12.83 -9.96 13.45
N GLY A 70 11.88 -9.99 14.40
CA GLY A 70 10.95 -8.87 14.64
C GLY A 70 9.96 -8.57 13.51
N LEU A 71 10.03 -9.32 12.40
CA LEU A 71 9.17 -9.19 11.23
C LEU A 71 7.70 -9.54 11.53
N GLY A 72 7.47 -10.52 12.42
CA GLY A 72 6.12 -10.88 12.84
C GLY A 72 5.39 -9.72 13.52
N ASP A 73 6.08 -9.00 14.40
CA ASP A 73 5.52 -7.83 15.09
C ASP A 73 5.31 -6.65 14.13
N ALA A 74 6.20 -6.49 13.15
CA ALA A 74 6.08 -5.47 12.10
C ALA A 74 4.81 -5.62 11.26
N ILE A 75 4.43 -6.87 10.96
CA ILE A 75 3.34 -7.20 10.04
C ILE A 75 2.03 -7.46 10.80
N GLY A 76 2.08 -7.94 12.04
CA GLY A 76 0.91 -8.35 12.81
C GLY A 76 -0.11 -7.23 13.09
N GLY A 77 0.34 -5.97 13.11
CA GLY A 77 -0.52 -4.79 13.26
C GLY A 77 -1.16 -4.29 11.96
N LEU A 78 -0.78 -4.86 10.81
CA LEU A 78 -1.21 -4.40 9.51
C LEU A 78 -2.57 -5.00 9.10
N LYS A 79 -3.34 -4.19 8.39
CA LYS A 79 -4.65 -4.51 7.83
C LYS A 79 -4.57 -4.81 6.33
N LEU A 80 -3.75 -4.05 5.61
CA LEU A 80 -3.60 -4.17 4.17
C LEU A 80 -2.18 -3.79 3.77
N ILE A 81 -1.58 -4.57 2.85
CA ILE A 81 -0.46 -4.13 2.03
C ILE A 81 -0.90 -4.22 0.58
N ARG A 82 -0.83 -3.09 -0.12
CA ARG A 82 -1.13 -3.01 -1.54
C ARG A 82 0.04 -2.39 -2.27
N VAL A 83 0.52 -3.08 -3.30
CA VAL A 83 1.54 -2.58 -4.22
C VAL A 83 1.02 -2.74 -5.63
N ASN A 84 1.03 -1.67 -6.41
CA ASN A 84 0.80 -1.75 -7.84
C ASN A 84 1.94 -1.04 -8.57
N GLU A 85 2.46 -1.68 -9.61
CA GLU A 85 3.40 -1.09 -10.54
C GLU A 85 2.79 -1.07 -11.93
N PHE A 86 2.91 0.07 -12.60
CA PHE A 86 2.37 0.31 -13.93
C PHE A 86 3.49 0.70 -14.89
N LYS A 87 3.45 0.13 -16.10
CA LYS A 87 4.25 0.61 -17.22
C LYS A 87 3.61 1.88 -17.79
N ILE A 88 4.41 2.93 -17.91
CA ILE A 88 3.95 4.24 -18.39
C ILE A 88 4.57 4.51 -19.77
N PRO A 89 3.77 4.55 -20.85
CA PRO A 89 4.26 4.94 -22.16
C PRO A 89 4.94 6.31 -22.14
N LYS A 90 5.98 6.52 -22.95
CA LYS A 90 6.71 7.81 -23.00
C LYS A 90 5.81 9.02 -23.20
N ASN A 91 4.81 8.90 -24.07
CA ASN A 91 3.84 9.95 -24.38
C ASN A 91 2.89 10.27 -23.22
N GLU A 92 2.77 9.37 -22.23
CA GLU A 92 1.94 9.55 -21.03
C GLU A 92 2.73 10.01 -19.80
N LEU A 93 4.07 10.11 -19.89
CA LEU A 93 4.91 10.47 -18.73
C LEU A 93 4.54 11.82 -18.13
N THR A 94 4.33 12.85 -18.95
CA THR A 94 3.94 14.19 -18.47
C THR A 94 2.56 14.19 -17.81
N ASN A 95 1.62 13.41 -18.34
CA ASN A 95 0.30 13.24 -17.74
C ASN A 95 0.40 12.53 -16.39
N MET A 96 1.29 11.55 -16.27
CA MET A 96 1.55 10.84 -15.02
C MET A 96 2.22 11.74 -13.98
N GLU A 97 3.15 12.62 -14.38
CA GLU A 97 3.72 13.63 -13.47
C GLU A 97 2.63 14.53 -12.87
N THR A 98 1.70 14.99 -13.71
CA THR A 98 0.56 15.81 -13.27
C THR A 98 -0.37 15.03 -12.33
N ALA A 99 -0.58 13.74 -12.60
CA ALA A 99 -1.38 12.87 -11.73
C ALA A 99 -0.72 12.68 -10.37
N VAL A 100 0.60 12.49 -10.33
CA VAL A 100 1.39 12.36 -9.11
C VAL A 100 1.33 13.64 -8.27
N GLU A 101 1.42 14.82 -8.89
CA GLU A 101 1.22 16.10 -8.20
C GLU A 101 -0.21 16.25 -7.65
N SER A 102 -1.21 15.80 -8.40
CA SER A 102 -2.60 15.79 -7.94
C SER A 102 -2.80 14.85 -6.75
N MET A 103 -2.13 13.70 -6.73
CA MET A 103 -2.11 12.77 -5.59
C MET A 103 -1.44 13.38 -4.37
N ASP A 104 -0.30 14.06 -4.55
CA ASP A 104 0.40 14.78 -3.48
C ASP A 104 -0.51 15.81 -2.81
N ASN A 105 -1.20 16.62 -3.61
CA ASN A 105 -2.18 17.59 -3.11
C ASN A 105 -3.35 16.91 -2.38
N ASN A 106 -3.87 15.80 -2.93
CA ASN A 106 -4.97 15.05 -2.30
C ASN A 106 -4.56 14.47 -0.93
N LEU A 107 -3.38 13.87 -0.84
CA LEU A 107 -2.83 13.32 0.39
C LEU A 107 -2.66 14.41 1.45
N GLN A 108 -2.02 15.53 1.11
CA GLN A 108 -1.84 16.65 2.03
C GLN A 108 -3.18 17.21 2.52
N SER A 109 -4.17 17.36 1.63
CA SER A 109 -5.52 17.83 2.02
C SER A 109 -6.25 16.87 2.98
N LYS A 110 -5.82 15.60 3.02
CA LYS A 110 -6.36 14.55 3.89
C LYS A 110 -5.50 14.30 5.14
N ASN A 111 -4.67 15.27 5.52
CA ASN A 111 -3.78 15.21 6.69
C ASN A 111 -2.82 14.01 6.66
N TRP A 112 -2.25 13.74 5.49
CA TRP A 112 -1.06 12.91 5.35
C TRP A 112 0.20 13.79 5.41
N ASP A 113 1.15 13.39 6.25
CA ASP A 113 2.43 14.08 6.36
C ASP A 113 3.41 13.51 5.33
N ARG A 114 3.93 14.34 4.43
CA ARG A 114 5.01 13.94 3.52
C ARG A 114 6.34 13.99 4.27
N ILE A 115 6.97 12.84 4.46
CA ILE A 115 8.23 12.73 5.20
C ILE A 115 9.45 12.57 4.31
N ILE A 116 9.27 12.09 3.07
CA ILE A 116 10.34 11.96 2.09
C ILE A 116 9.83 12.51 0.76
N ARG A 117 10.67 13.30 0.09
CA ARG A 117 10.51 13.73 -1.29
C ARG A 117 11.86 13.68 -1.96
N THR A 118 11.97 12.88 -3.02
CA THR A 118 13.15 12.87 -3.89
C THR A 118 12.71 13.17 -5.31
N ASN A 119 13.47 14.03 -5.98
CA ASN A 119 13.33 14.26 -7.41
C ASN A 119 14.74 14.33 -8.01
N ASN A 120 15.12 13.34 -8.81
CA ASN A 120 16.43 13.28 -9.44
C ASN A 120 16.29 12.83 -10.90
N LYS A 121 16.69 13.70 -11.84
CA LYS A 121 16.70 13.40 -13.28
C LYS A 121 15.37 12.85 -13.82
N GLY A 122 14.24 13.30 -13.27
CA GLY A 122 12.91 12.84 -13.65
C GLY A 122 12.44 11.57 -12.92
N ASN A 123 13.24 11.03 -12.00
CA ASN A 123 12.80 10.01 -11.05
C ASN A 123 12.30 10.69 -9.77
N TYR A 124 11.03 10.48 -9.49
CA TYR A 124 10.29 11.05 -8.38
C TYR A 124 9.93 9.96 -7.38
N THR A 125 10.08 10.22 -6.09
CA THR A 125 9.55 9.36 -5.04
C THR A 125 9.10 10.20 -3.87
N ASN A 126 7.85 10.03 -3.45
CA ASN A 126 7.32 10.59 -2.22
C ASN A 126 6.88 9.49 -1.26
N VAL A 127 7.17 9.69 0.02
CA VAL A 127 6.69 8.83 1.11
C VAL A 127 5.88 9.67 2.07
N TYR A 128 4.71 9.15 2.43
CA TYR A 128 3.76 9.80 3.30
C TYR A 128 3.37 8.87 4.44
N ILE A 129 3.03 9.48 5.56
CA ILE A 129 2.51 8.79 6.74
C ILE A 129 1.18 9.40 7.18
N LYS A 130 0.29 8.56 7.69
CA LYS A 130 -0.96 8.95 8.31
C LYS A 130 -0.90 8.67 9.79
N LYS A 131 -1.20 9.68 10.60
CA LYS A 131 -1.48 9.51 12.03
C LYS A 131 -2.97 9.25 12.27
N GLY A 132 -3.25 8.34 13.20
CA GLY A 132 -4.58 8.07 13.76
C GLY A 132 -4.95 9.05 14.87
N ALA A 133 -6.07 8.78 15.55
CA ALA A 133 -6.57 9.62 16.64
C ALA A 133 -5.59 9.64 17.84
N ASP A 134 -4.97 8.51 18.17
CA ASP A 134 -4.06 8.36 19.30
C ASP A 134 -2.60 8.70 18.95
N ASN A 135 -2.39 9.51 17.91
CA ASN A 135 -1.08 9.92 17.39
C ASN A 135 -0.16 8.75 16.92
N GLU A 136 -0.71 7.54 16.82
CA GLU A 136 -0.04 6.38 16.24
C GLU A 136 -0.06 6.41 14.71
N PHE A 137 0.93 5.80 14.06
CA PHE A 137 0.95 5.70 12.60
C PHE A 137 0.00 4.60 12.13
N VAL A 138 -0.98 4.97 11.33
CA VAL A 138 -2.07 4.09 10.86
C VAL A 138 -2.06 3.87 9.35
N GLY A 139 -1.17 4.56 8.65
CA GLY A 139 -1.00 4.44 7.20
C GLY A 139 0.37 4.88 6.73
N LEU A 140 0.87 4.23 5.69
CA LEU A 140 2.03 4.62 4.92
C LEU A 140 1.70 4.49 3.44
N THR A 141 2.10 5.48 2.65
CA THR A 141 1.99 5.37 1.20
C THR A 141 3.24 5.88 0.50
N ILE A 142 3.63 5.19 -0.57
CA ILE A 142 4.76 5.54 -1.43
C ILE A 142 4.21 5.76 -2.83
N ILE A 143 4.59 6.87 -3.44
CA ILE A 143 4.31 7.18 -4.83
C ILE A 143 5.65 7.39 -5.52
N SER A 144 5.97 6.55 -6.49
CA SER A 144 7.20 6.64 -7.27
C SER A 144 6.89 6.72 -8.75
N LEU A 145 7.62 7.56 -9.46
CA LEU A 145 7.61 7.64 -10.92
C LEU A 145 9.06 7.64 -11.41
N GLU A 146 9.45 6.58 -12.09
CA GLU A 146 10.77 6.42 -12.69
C GLU A 146 10.67 6.63 -14.21
N LYS A 147 11.46 7.56 -14.74
CA LYS A 147 11.68 7.68 -16.18
C LYS A 147 12.85 6.76 -16.54
N LEU A 148 12.62 5.67 -17.27
CA LEU A 148 13.75 4.88 -17.78
C LEU A 148 14.54 5.76 -18.76
N LEU A 149 15.79 6.06 -18.41
CA LEU A 149 16.72 6.73 -19.30
C LEU A 149 17.48 5.66 -20.10
N LYS A 150 17.19 5.62 -21.40
CA LYS A 150 17.94 5.02 -22.52
C LYS A 150 19.03 3.99 -22.17
N GLY A 151 18.82 2.74 -22.62
CA GLY A 151 19.85 1.71 -22.52
C GLY A 151 19.57 0.43 -23.31
N GLY A 152 19.19 0.52 -24.58
CA GLY A 152 19.18 -0.64 -25.48
C GLY A 152 18.54 -0.33 -26.83
N GLU A 153 19.19 -0.75 -27.92
CA GLU A 153 18.79 -0.51 -29.32
C GLU A 153 17.37 -0.98 -29.69
N ASN A 154 16.67 -1.67 -28.77
CA ASN A 154 15.30 -2.18 -28.96
C ASN A 154 14.38 -1.93 -27.74
N SER A 155 14.64 -0.90 -26.94
CA SER A 155 13.80 -0.58 -25.77
C SER A 155 12.72 0.45 -26.12
N ASP A 156 11.45 0.07 -25.98
CA ASP A 156 10.35 1.03 -25.93
C ASP A 156 10.59 1.95 -24.73
N ASP A 157 11.06 3.17 -24.99
CA ASP A 157 11.18 4.24 -23.98
C ASP A 157 9.86 4.29 -23.18
N SER A 158 9.89 3.84 -21.93
CA SER A 158 8.71 3.79 -21.05
C SER A 158 9.15 4.02 -19.62
N GLY A 159 8.34 4.70 -18.82
CA GLY A 159 8.56 4.83 -17.39
C GLY A 159 7.87 3.74 -16.60
N LYS A 160 8.09 3.77 -15.28
CA LYS A 160 7.38 2.94 -14.31
C LYS A 160 6.78 3.82 -13.23
N ALA A 161 5.53 3.57 -12.88
CA ALA A 161 4.88 4.22 -11.73
C ALA A 161 4.56 3.15 -10.68
N THR A 162 5.06 3.34 -9.46
CA THR A 162 4.89 2.39 -8.35
C THR A 162 4.10 3.06 -7.23
N PHE A 163 3.04 2.40 -6.80
CA PHE A 163 2.16 2.84 -5.71
C PHE A 163 2.15 1.80 -4.63
N VAL A 164 2.51 2.20 -3.41
CA VAL A 164 2.43 1.36 -2.22
C VAL A 164 1.44 2.01 -1.26
N ASN A 165 0.51 1.23 -0.69
CA ASN A 165 -0.31 1.65 0.42
C ASN A 165 -0.34 0.54 1.49
N ILE A 166 0.17 0.88 2.67
CA ILE A 166 0.14 0.05 3.87
C ILE A 166 -0.86 0.67 4.83
N VAL A 167 -1.79 -0.13 5.31
CA VAL A 167 -2.88 0.28 6.20
C VAL A 167 -2.81 -0.53 7.48
N GLY A 168 -3.03 0.10 8.62
CA GLY A 168 -2.99 -0.55 9.94
C GLY A 168 -1.93 0.08 10.83
N LYS A 169 -1.74 -0.49 12.02
CA LYS A 169 -0.79 0.04 12.99
C LYS A 169 0.63 -0.22 12.51
N ILE A 170 1.36 0.86 12.27
CA ILE A 170 2.71 0.83 11.71
C ILE A 170 3.70 1.24 12.78
N ASP A 171 4.65 0.36 13.06
CA ASP A 171 5.84 0.70 13.83
C ASP A 171 6.97 1.14 12.88
N LEU A 172 7.19 2.45 12.79
CA LEU A 172 8.25 3.03 11.96
C LEU A 172 9.66 2.60 12.38
N SER A 173 9.86 2.25 13.66
CA SER A 173 11.16 1.75 14.13
C SER A 173 11.51 0.39 13.52
N THR A 174 10.49 -0.36 13.09
CA THR A 174 10.63 -1.68 12.47
C THR A 174 10.61 -1.61 10.93
N ILE A 175 10.00 -0.59 10.32
CA ILE A 175 10.09 -0.35 8.86
C ILE A 175 11.54 -0.10 8.40
N GLY A 176 12.35 0.59 9.19
CA GLY A 176 13.78 0.76 8.88
C GLY A 176 14.50 -0.59 8.69
N LYS A 177 14.19 -1.57 9.54
CA LYS A 177 14.73 -2.93 9.44
C LYS A 177 14.17 -3.69 8.23
N LEU A 178 12.90 -3.45 7.90
CA LEU A 178 12.25 -4.05 6.73
C LEU A 178 12.91 -3.62 5.41
N SER A 179 13.36 -2.37 5.30
CA SER A 179 14.07 -1.89 4.10
C SER A 179 15.41 -2.62 3.87
N GLU A 180 16.15 -2.90 4.95
CA GLU A 180 17.42 -3.62 4.90
C GLU A 180 17.23 -5.09 4.50
N GLN A 181 16.10 -5.70 4.87
CA GLN A 181 15.80 -7.11 4.55
C GLN A 181 15.09 -7.30 3.20
N LEU A 182 14.26 -6.34 2.77
CA LEU A 182 13.45 -6.44 1.54
C LEU A 182 14.11 -5.81 0.30
N HIS A 183 15.30 -5.19 0.41
CA HIS A 183 16.00 -4.53 -0.70
C HIS A 183 15.09 -3.61 -1.54
N VAL A 184 14.22 -2.84 -0.88
CA VAL A 184 13.28 -1.92 -1.58
C VAL A 184 14.03 -0.67 -2.03
N PRO A 185 14.16 -0.42 -3.35
CA PRO A 185 14.90 0.74 -3.85
C PRO A 185 14.31 2.06 -3.33
N GLY A 186 15.12 2.87 -2.65
CA GLY A 186 14.77 4.26 -2.29
C GLY A 186 14.58 4.55 -0.80
N LEU A 187 14.52 3.55 0.08
CA LEU A 187 14.42 3.76 1.54
C LEU A 187 15.78 3.90 2.24
N ASP A 188 16.86 3.40 1.63
CA ASP A 188 18.23 3.45 2.18
C ASP A 188 18.78 4.88 2.37
N LYS A 189 18.18 5.86 1.69
CA LYS A 189 18.62 7.25 1.72
C LYS A 189 18.23 8.00 3.00
N ALA A 190 17.25 7.49 3.76
CA ALA A 190 16.83 8.10 5.02
C ALA A 190 17.82 7.85 6.19
N LYS A 191 18.82 6.99 6.01
CA LYS A 191 19.80 6.63 7.06
C LYS A 191 21.08 7.48 7.03
N LYS A 192 21.30 8.31 6.00
CA LYS A 192 22.57 9.04 5.79
C LYS A 192 22.62 10.47 6.36
N GLU A 193 21.58 10.93 7.06
CA GLU A 193 21.65 12.18 7.83
C GLU A 193 21.76 11.88 9.33
N LYS A 194 22.95 11.46 9.75
CA LYS A 194 23.49 11.69 11.09
C LYS A 194 25.00 11.89 10.99
#